data_AF-A0A1X2HXL6-F1
#
_entry.id   AF-A0A1X2HXL6-F1
#
_cell.length_a   1.000
_cell.length_b   1.000
_cell.length_c   1.000
_cell.angle_alpha   90.00
_cell.angle_beta   90.00
_cell.angle_gamma   90.00
#
_symmetry.space_group_name_H-M   'P 1'
#
loop_
_entity.id
_entity.type
_entity.pdbx_description
1 polymer ?
#
loop_
_entity_poly.entity_id
_entity_poly.type
_entity_poly.pdbx_seq_one_letter_code
_entity_poly.pdbx_strand_id
1 'polypeptide(L)'
;MVSTLSIKIFGKCPMYPQARSIFLQTLTKRIHHNRLLNCFGSFSSPTCSYRHRYNNGRFHFLVGCPSKWHLWQIILHHFYPTLSFALGGVLASLQDLTIPPSIINSTQYLAIDFTILRQIWNHEYHNPIPIS
;
A
#
# COMPACT_ATOMS: atom_id res chain seq x y z
N MET A 1 9.01 14.45 6.48
CA MET A 1 8.22 14.98 7.61
C MET A 1 6.77 14.97 7.15
N VAL A 2 5.88 14.19 7.78
CA VAL A 2 4.47 14.17 7.41
C VAL A 2 3.83 15.49 7.89
N SER A 3 3.30 16.29 6.97
CA SER A 3 2.68 17.58 7.29
C SER A 3 1.43 17.37 8.15
N THR A 4 1.18 18.28 9.11
CA THR A 4 -0.05 18.34 9.93
C THR A 4 -1.32 18.44 9.07
N LEU A 5 -1.22 19.00 7.87
CA LEU A 5 -2.31 19.04 6.90
C LEU A 5 -2.67 17.64 6.39
N SER A 6 -1.65 16.82 6.11
CA SER A 6 -1.79 15.45 5.62
C SER A 6 -2.44 14.53 6.66
N ILE A 7 -2.18 14.75 7.95
CA ILE A 7 -2.83 14.01 9.06
C ILE A 7 -4.31 14.36 9.17
N LYS A 8 -4.70 15.63 8.98
CA LYS A 8 -6.11 16.05 8.99
C LYS A 8 -6.90 15.46 7.82
N ILE A 9 -6.31 15.41 6.62
CA ILE A 9 -6.91 14.77 5.44
C ILE A 9 -7.06 13.27 5.69
N PHE A 10 -6.01 12.62 6.21
CA PHE A 10 -6.07 11.22 6.61
C PHE A 10 -7.17 10.94 7.63
N GLY A 11 -7.35 11.81 8.64
CA GLY A 11 -8.38 11.72 9.66
C GLY A 11 -9.83 11.81 9.14
N LYS A 12 -10.05 12.50 8.02
CA LYS A 12 -11.38 12.71 7.42
C LYS A 12 -11.71 11.77 6.26
N CYS A 13 -10.72 11.06 5.73
CA CYS A 13 -10.91 10.19 4.58
C CYS A 13 -11.71 8.93 4.99
N PRO A 14 -12.82 8.61 4.29
CA PRO A 14 -13.69 7.47 4.62
C PRO A 14 -12.98 6.17 4.27
N MET A 15 -12.45 5.49 5.28
CA MET A 15 -11.67 4.26 5.14
C MET A 15 -12.20 3.19 6.09
N TYR A 16 -12.04 1.93 5.68
CA TYR A 16 -12.15 0.81 6.60
C TYR A 16 -11.11 0.92 7.72
N PRO A 17 -11.46 0.68 8.99
CA PRO A 17 -10.54 0.76 10.13
C PRO A 17 -9.26 -0.07 9.94
N GLN A 18 -9.36 -1.23 9.29
CA GLN A 18 -8.23 -2.10 9.03
C GLN A 18 -7.26 -1.51 7.99
N ALA A 19 -7.78 -0.86 6.94
CA ALA A 19 -6.95 -0.12 5.97
C ALA A 19 -6.18 1.01 6.66
N ARG A 20 -6.88 1.71 7.57
CA ARG A 20 -6.34 2.83 8.34
C ARG A 20 -5.16 2.41 9.21
N SER A 21 -5.27 1.26 9.85
CA SER A 21 -4.20 0.68 10.69
C SER A 21 -2.96 0.29 9.87
N ILE A 22 -3.13 -0.39 8.73
CA ILE A 22 -2.03 -0.76 7.82
C ILE A 22 -1.32 0.50 7.32
N PHE A 23 -2.10 1.53 7.01
CA PHE A 23 -1.56 2.78 6.54
C PHE A 23 -0.80 3.56 7.62
N LEU A 24 -1.34 3.62 8.85
CA LEU A 24 -0.62 4.21 10.00
C LEU A 24 0.70 3.49 10.25
N GLN A 25 0.74 2.16 10.12
CA GLN A 25 1.99 1.40 10.22
C GLN A 25 2.96 1.76 9.09
N THR A 26 2.44 1.97 7.88
CA THR A 26 3.23 2.48 6.74
C THR A 26 3.82 3.85 7.07
N LEU A 27 3.00 4.85 7.42
CA LEU A 27 3.46 6.19 7.74
C LEU A 27 4.47 6.23 8.89
N THR A 28 4.20 5.51 9.97
CA THR A 28 5.07 5.46 11.16
C THR A 28 6.35 4.66 10.94
N LYS A 29 6.53 4.08 9.73
CA LYS A 29 7.61 3.15 9.41
C LYS A 29 7.66 1.93 10.34
N ARG A 30 6.55 1.66 11.05
CA ARG A 30 6.37 0.53 11.97
C ARG A 30 5.71 -0.66 11.29
N ILE A 31 5.81 -0.79 9.96
CA ILE A 31 5.51 -2.06 9.30
C ILE A 31 6.58 -3.05 9.78
N HIS A 32 6.32 -3.67 10.93
CA HIS A 32 7.09 -4.77 11.42
C HIS A 32 6.75 -5.97 10.56
N HIS A 33 7.32 -6.00 9.34
CA HIS A 33 7.14 -7.09 8.40
C HIS A 33 7.33 -8.43 9.12
N ASN A 34 8.36 -8.55 9.97
CA ASN A 34 8.63 -9.78 10.72
C ASN A 34 7.87 -9.93 12.05
N ARG A 35 7.59 -8.85 12.79
CA ARG A 35 7.03 -8.96 14.15
C ARG A 35 5.50 -9.15 14.16
N LEU A 36 4.79 -8.61 13.17
CA LEU A 36 3.35 -8.87 12.98
C LEU A 36 3.10 -10.23 12.29
N LEU A 37 3.98 -10.68 11.39
CA LEU A 37 3.93 -12.04 10.84
C LEU A 37 3.97 -13.11 11.95
N ASN A 38 4.81 -12.91 12.97
CA ASN A 38 4.87 -13.78 14.16
C ASN A 38 3.60 -13.74 15.02
N CYS A 39 2.84 -12.64 15.04
CA CYS A 39 1.58 -12.57 15.81
C CYS A 39 0.41 -13.29 15.14
N PHE A 40 0.47 -13.54 13.83
CA PHE A 40 -0.58 -14.24 13.08
C PHE A 40 -0.21 -15.68 12.68
N GLY A 41 0.85 -16.24 13.28
CA GLY A 41 1.26 -17.63 13.02
C GLY A 41 1.80 -17.91 11.61
N SER A 42 2.01 -16.86 10.81
CA SER A 42 2.60 -16.99 9.48
C SER A 42 4.11 -16.99 9.62
N PHE A 43 4.72 -18.17 9.45
CA PHE A 43 6.16 -18.28 9.26
C PHE A 43 6.57 -17.27 8.19
N SER A 44 7.43 -16.35 8.59
CA SER A 44 7.91 -15.24 7.79
C SER A 44 8.57 -15.75 6.52
N SER A 45 7.77 -15.92 5.47
CA SER A 45 8.33 -16.21 4.16
C SER A 45 8.90 -14.89 3.63
N PRO A 46 10.22 -14.78 3.42
CA PRO A 46 10.84 -13.63 2.77
C PRO A 46 10.46 -13.54 1.28
N THR A 47 9.57 -14.41 0.82
CA THR A 47 9.11 -14.50 -0.56
C THR A 47 7.82 -13.72 -0.76
N CYS A 48 7.77 -12.95 -1.85
CA CYS A 48 6.52 -12.34 -2.28
C CYS A 48 5.58 -13.42 -2.84
N SER A 49 4.32 -13.45 -2.40
CA SER A 49 3.31 -14.41 -2.88
C SER A 49 3.06 -14.35 -4.38
N TYR A 50 3.38 -13.22 -5.02
CA TYR A 50 3.18 -13.02 -6.46
C TYR A 50 4.33 -13.53 -7.34
N ARG A 51 5.53 -13.72 -6.81
CA ARG A 51 6.73 -14.08 -7.62
C ARG A 51 7.66 -15.09 -6.98
N HIS A 52 7.40 -15.55 -5.75
CA HIS A 52 8.23 -16.50 -5.01
C HIS A 52 9.72 -16.10 -4.92
N ARG A 53 10.04 -14.80 -4.99
CA ARG A 53 11.42 -14.29 -4.91
C ARG A 53 11.68 -13.60 -3.57
N TYR A 54 12.90 -13.80 -3.05
CA TYR A 54 13.43 -13.20 -1.82
C TYR A 54 13.63 -11.70 -1.97
N ASN A 55 12.58 -10.90 -1.79
CA ASN A 55 12.73 -9.47 -1.54
C ASN A 55 11.44 -8.86 -0.96
N ASN A 56 10.99 -9.29 0.21
CA ASN A 56 9.81 -8.70 0.85
C ASN A 56 10.13 -7.40 1.64
N GLY A 57 10.99 -6.54 1.09
CA GLY A 57 11.26 -5.22 1.65
C GLY A 57 10.04 -4.30 1.50
N ARG A 58 9.92 -3.28 2.36
CA ARG A 58 8.78 -2.33 2.36
C ARG A 58 8.49 -1.74 0.98
N PHE A 59 9.53 -1.41 0.20
CA PHE A 59 9.36 -0.94 -1.17
C PHE A 59 8.65 -1.97 -2.05
N HIS A 60 9.11 -3.23 -2.03
CA HIS A 60 8.54 -4.33 -2.80
C HIS A 60 7.10 -4.66 -2.36
N PHE A 61 6.85 -4.60 -1.06
CA PHE A 61 5.52 -4.81 -0.49
C PHE A 61 4.50 -3.79 -1.02
N LEU A 62 4.87 -2.50 -0.99
CA LEU A 62 3.97 -1.41 -1.34
C LEU A 62 3.72 -1.30 -2.85
N VAL A 63 4.79 -1.22 -3.64
CA VAL A 63 4.69 -0.92 -5.09
C VAL A 63 5.75 -1.62 -5.94
N GLY A 64 6.85 -2.07 -5.35
CA GLY A 64 8.03 -2.56 -6.08
C GLY A 64 7.89 -3.97 -6.66
N CYS A 65 6.87 -4.74 -6.29
CA CYS A 65 6.55 -5.98 -6.98
C CYS A 65 5.89 -5.68 -8.33
N PRO A 66 6.44 -6.16 -9.48
CA PRO A 66 5.88 -5.83 -10.80
C PRO A 66 4.41 -6.25 -10.98
N SER A 67 4.00 -7.38 -10.37
CA SER A 67 2.61 -7.84 -10.43
C SER A 67 1.67 -6.91 -9.64
N LYS A 68 2.12 -6.42 -8.48
CA LYS A 68 1.39 -5.41 -7.70
C LYS A 68 1.36 -4.08 -8.44
N TRP A 69 2.49 -3.66 -9.02
CA TRP A 69 2.57 -2.44 -9.82
C TRP A 69 1.60 -2.46 -10.99
N HIS A 70 1.45 -3.60 -11.67
CA HIS A 70 0.47 -3.73 -12.75
C HIS A 70 -0.97 -3.51 -12.25
N LEU A 71 -1.33 -4.05 -11.07
CA LEU A 71 -2.63 -3.79 -10.44
C LEU A 71 -2.82 -2.30 -10.12
N TRP A 72 -1.78 -1.65 -9.56
CA TRP A 72 -1.78 -0.21 -9.33
C TRP A 72 -2.08 0.56 -10.61
N GLN A 73 -1.39 0.23 -11.71
CA GLN A 73 -1.60 0.89 -13.00
C GLN A 73 -3.02 0.70 -13.54
N ILE A 74 -3.56 -0.52 -13.50
CA ILE A 74 -4.92 -0.79 -13.99
C ILE A 74 -5.95 0.02 -13.20
N ILE A 75 -5.88 -0.04 -11.86
CA ILE A 75 -6.90 0.59 -11.01
C ILE A 75 -6.77 2.11 -11.06
N LEU A 76 -5.56 2.66 -11.00
CA LEU A 76 -5.36 4.10 -11.09
C LEU A 76 -5.77 4.64 -12.46
N HIS A 77 -5.48 3.91 -13.55
CA HIS A 77 -5.92 4.31 -14.88
C HIS A 77 -7.45 4.26 -15.03
N HIS A 78 -8.12 3.32 -14.36
CA HIS A 78 -9.59 3.28 -14.34
C HIS A 78 -10.20 4.54 -13.72
N PHE A 79 -9.65 5.03 -12.60
CA PHE A 79 -10.16 6.23 -11.92
C PHE A 79 -9.62 7.55 -12.49
N TYR A 80 -8.45 7.52 -13.11
CA TYR A 80 -7.74 8.68 -13.64
C TYR A 80 -7.16 8.40 -15.04
N PRO A 81 -8.02 8.24 -16.06
CA PRO A 81 -7.60 7.73 -17.38
C PRO A 81 -6.64 8.66 -18.13
N THR A 82 -6.68 9.96 -17.83
CA THR A 82 -5.82 10.97 -18.45
C THR A 82 -4.50 11.16 -17.71
N LEU A 83 -4.30 10.51 -16.56
CA LEU A 83 -3.10 10.67 -15.75
C LEU A 83 -2.15 9.49 -15.90
N SER A 84 -0.86 9.80 -15.93
CA SER A 84 0.23 8.82 -15.92
C SER A 84 0.82 8.74 -14.53
N PHE A 85 0.82 7.55 -13.93
CA PHE A 85 1.37 7.34 -12.59
C PHE A 85 2.73 6.68 -12.67
N ALA A 86 3.72 7.33 -12.05
CA ALA A 86 5.03 6.74 -11.82
C ALA A 86 5.06 6.02 -10.47
N LEU A 87 5.83 4.94 -10.39
CA LEU A 87 5.99 4.14 -9.18
C LEU A 87 6.44 4.99 -7.98
N GLY A 88 7.38 5.91 -8.19
CA GLY A 88 7.85 6.83 -7.16
C GLY A 88 6.77 7.80 -6.66
N GLY A 89 5.84 8.22 -7.53
CA GLY A 89 4.73 9.08 -7.16
C GLY A 89 3.75 8.38 -6.22
N VAL A 90 3.33 7.17 -6.59
CA VAL A 90 2.46 6.33 -5.74
C VAL A 90 3.15 6.00 -4.42
N LEU A 91 4.45 5.66 -4.45
CA LEU A 91 5.21 5.43 -3.23
C LEU A 91 5.22 6.66 -2.32
N ALA A 92 5.45 7.86 -2.87
CA ALA A 92 5.44 9.11 -2.11
C ALA A 92 4.05 9.43 -1.54
N SER A 93 2.97 9.10 -2.26
CA SER A 93 1.59 9.16 -1.75
C SER A 93 1.39 8.25 -0.55
N LEU A 94 1.93 7.02 -0.61
CA LEU A 94 1.81 6.04 0.46
C LEU A 94 2.70 6.31 1.68
N GLN A 95 3.90 6.84 1.48
CA GLN A 95 4.89 7.02 2.56
C GLN A 95 4.81 8.41 3.19
N ASP A 96 4.57 9.44 2.38
CA ASP A 96 4.69 10.83 2.79
C ASP A 96 3.39 11.62 2.59
N LEU A 97 2.30 10.97 2.15
CA LEU A 97 1.04 11.62 1.80
C LEU A 97 1.22 12.73 0.76
N THR A 98 2.18 12.53 -0.15
CA THR A 98 2.43 13.46 -1.25
C THR A 98 1.44 13.16 -2.37
N ILE A 99 0.58 14.12 -2.67
CA ILE A 99 -0.46 13.97 -3.68
C ILE A 99 0.01 14.63 -4.97
N PRO A 100 -0.09 13.96 -6.14
CA PRO A 100 0.25 14.58 -7.40
C PRO A 100 -0.58 15.86 -7.61
N PRO A 101 0.02 16.97 -8.09
CA PRO A 101 -0.68 18.24 -8.23
C PRO A 101 -1.84 18.19 -9.24
N SER A 102 -1.84 17.21 -10.14
CA SER A 102 -2.92 16.93 -11.09
C SER A 102 -4.17 16.31 -10.45
N ILE A 103 -4.09 15.86 -9.20
CA ILE A 103 -5.20 15.26 -8.47
C ILE A 103 -5.97 16.36 -7.73
N ILE A 104 -7.17 16.66 -8.22
CA ILE A 104 -8.05 17.69 -7.64
C ILE A 104 -8.69 17.18 -6.34
N ASN A 105 -9.17 15.93 -6.32
CA ASN A 105 -9.79 15.32 -5.15
C ASN A 105 -8.78 14.45 -4.39
N SER A 106 -8.00 15.09 -3.53
CA SER A 106 -7.01 14.45 -2.65
C SER A 106 -7.58 13.32 -1.80
N THR A 107 -8.81 13.49 -1.30
CA THR A 107 -9.43 12.53 -0.38
C THR A 107 -9.82 11.25 -1.11
N GLN A 108 -10.38 11.38 -2.31
CA GLN A 108 -10.74 10.24 -3.14
C GLN A 108 -9.51 9.47 -3.62
N TYR A 109 -8.46 10.18 -4.05
CA TYR A 109 -7.21 9.56 -4.48
C TYR A 109 -6.58 8.73 -3.37
N LEU A 110 -6.44 9.30 -2.17
CA LEU A 110 -5.92 8.57 -1.02
C LEU A 110 -6.83 7.38 -0.64
N ALA A 111 -8.15 7.52 -0.71
CA ALA A 111 -9.07 6.40 -0.46
C ALA A 111 -8.86 5.24 -1.44
N ILE A 112 -8.61 5.54 -2.72
CA ILE A 112 -8.28 4.54 -3.75
C ILE A 112 -6.95 3.87 -3.41
N ASP A 113 -5.89 4.64 -3.16
CA ASP A 113 -4.57 4.12 -2.78
C ASP A 113 -4.66 3.17 -1.58
N PHE A 114 -5.42 3.55 -0.55
CA PHE A 114 -5.56 2.74 0.66
C PHE A 114 -6.40 1.48 0.44
N THR A 115 -7.40 1.56 -0.44
CA THR A 115 -8.20 0.41 -0.81
C THR A 115 -7.35 -0.61 -1.57
N ILE A 116 -6.55 -0.16 -2.53
CA ILE A 116 -5.61 -1.02 -3.27
C ILE A 116 -4.63 -1.69 -2.30
N LEU A 117 -4.01 -0.90 -1.42
CA LEU A 117 -3.06 -1.40 -0.43
C LEU A 117 -3.69 -2.44 0.50
N ARG A 118 -4.93 -2.22 0.95
CA ARG A 118 -5.67 -3.19 1.77
C ARG A 118 -5.91 -4.49 1.02
N GLN A 119 -6.29 -4.45 -0.25
CA GLN A 119 -6.55 -5.66 -1.03
C GLN A 119 -5.26 -6.45 -1.27
N ILE A 120 -4.16 -5.77 -1.56
CA ILE A 120 -2.83 -6.39 -1.64
C ILE A 120 -2.49 -7.07 -0.30
N TRP A 121 -2.67 -6.37 0.82
CA TRP A 121 -2.45 -6.93 2.15
C TRP A 121 -3.31 -8.17 2.40
N ASN A 122 -4.62 -8.07 2.19
CA ASN A 122 -5.52 -9.21 2.39
C ASN A 122 -5.10 -10.42 1.56
N HIS A 123 -4.71 -10.22 0.30
CA HIS A 123 -4.23 -11.30 -0.56
C HIS A 123 -2.96 -11.95 -0.01
N GLU A 124 -1.97 -11.17 0.45
CA GLU A 124 -0.72 -11.72 0.97
C GLU A 124 -0.88 -12.45 2.31
N TYR A 125 -1.82 -12.03 3.16
CA TYR A 125 -1.97 -12.56 4.51
C TYR A 125 -3.13 -13.54 4.71
N HIS A 126 -4.16 -13.55 3.85
CA HIS A 126 -5.30 -14.50 3.94
C HIS A 126 -5.25 -15.64 2.91
N ASN A 127 -4.45 -15.52 1.84
CA ASN A 127 -4.12 -16.64 0.95
C ASN A 127 -2.61 -16.92 1.00
N PRO A 128 -2.05 -17.34 2.15
CA PRO A 128 -0.70 -17.84 2.17
C PRO A 128 -0.66 -19.12 1.33
N ILE A 129 0.14 -19.12 0.27
CA ILE A 129 0.38 -20.33 -0.54
C ILE A 129 1.01 -21.37 0.40
N PRO A 130 0.46 -22.60 0.49
CA PRO A 130 1.08 -23.65 1.30
C PRO A 130 2.49 -23.93 0.76
N ILE A 131 3.47 -23.81 1.64
CA ILE A 131 4.86 -24.16 1.34
C ILE A 131 4.88 -25.68 1.18
N SER A 132 5.20 -26.15 -0.03
CA SER A 132 5.49 -27.56 -0.33
C SER A 132 7.00 -27.78 -0.34
#